data_AF-A0A9W9TQY3-F1
#
_entry.id   AF-A0A9W9TQY3-F1
#
_cell.length_a   1.000
_cell.length_b   1.000
_cell.length_c   1.000
_cell.angle_alpha   90.00
_cell.angle_beta   90.00
_cell.angle_gamma   90.00
#
_symmetry.space_group_name_H-M   'P 1'
#
loop_
_entity.id
_entity.type
_entity.pdbx_description
1 polymer ?
#
loop_
_entity_poly.entity_id
_entity_poly.type
_entity_poly.pdbx_seq_one_letter_code
_entity_poly.pdbx_strand_id
1 'polypeptide(L)'
;MPFRQALQGIFDKADKAWDEFTNQGPQSAQSSNNPPPPPIPTSSKPPSAYQDQYSQPQIYWRPNLHPQAPVSTNFYHEQGQHGWGNNEAQNYVDSQQNSFHSMQGDAVIVRALINHGHPDPAQKFTSARLSSHQTLDRPRGCLSARIIAPVARGIWPAFWLLPKDPFKWPEDGEIDIMEAWNGDAVNHTCLHWGHFNGEDWDKHRVLETPIPNITSPVGVRYDFIWDEDESTGRGRLVWLIDGRPIMRAEKPPGTRKMSEFRILLNIAVGGNVCQGNMPDDGYYDTVVRELAMWDAPPWGWNHFEQIWNDSKDGNTM
;
A
#
# COMPACT_ATOMS: atom_id res chain seq x y z
N MET A 1 37.68 -5.48 -8.80
CA MET A 1 37.21 -4.15 -9.23
C MET A 1 35.77 -4.02 -8.76
N PRO A 2 35.48 -3.23 -7.72
CA PRO A 2 34.37 -3.56 -6.83
C PRO A 2 33.05 -2.90 -7.23
N PHE A 3 32.00 -3.72 -7.12
CA PHE A 3 30.55 -3.50 -7.18
C PHE A 3 30.01 -2.10 -6.79
N ARG A 4 30.73 -1.34 -5.94
CA ARG A 4 30.41 0.05 -5.58
C ARG A 4 30.39 1.02 -6.75
N GLN A 5 31.28 0.88 -7.74
CA GLN A 5 31.29 1.79 -8.90
C GLN A 5 30.15 1.51 -9.89
N ALA A 6 29.66 0.26 -9.95
CA ALA A 6 28.57 -0.13 -10.82
C ALA A 6 27.21 0.40 -10.30
N LEU A 7 27.02 0.46 -8.97
CA LEU A 7 25.80 0.99 -8.37
C LEU A 7 25.73 2.52 -8.46
N GLN A 8 26.84 3.24 -8.22
CA GLN A 8 26.87 4.70 -8.35
C GLN A 8 26.51 5.16 -9.77
N GLY A 9 27.04 4.49 -10.79
CA GLY A 9 26.75 4.82 -12.19
C GLY A 9 25.33 4.50 -12.67
N ILE A 10 24.54 3.76 -11.88
CA ILE A 10 23.11 3.51 -12.14
C ILE A 10 22.27 4.63 -11.53
N PHE A 11 22.60 5.08 -10.31
CA PHE A 11 21.93 6.23 -9.68
C PHE A 11 22.19 7.53 -10.45
N ASP A 12 23.43 7.78 -10.87
CA ASP A 12 23.78 8.98 -11.64
C ASP A 12 23.08 9.05 -13.01
N LYS A 13 22.72 7.89 -13.59
CA LYS A 13 21.97 7.81 -14.85
C LYS A 13 20.46 8.02 -14.65
N ALA A 14 19.92 7.57 -13.52
CA ALA A 14 18.52 7.79 -13.17
C ALA A 14 18.26 9.26 -12.85
N ASP A 15 19.17 9.91 -12.12
CA ASP A 15 19.06 11.34 -11.77
C ASP A 15 19.19 12.22 -13.02
N LYS A 16 20.12 11.90 -13.95
CA LYS A 16 20.22 12.61 -15.24
C LYS A 16 18.98 12.44 -16.12
N ALA A 17 18.40 11.24 -16.18
CA ALA A 17 17.18 11.01 -16.96
C ALA A 17 15.98 11.77 -16.37
N TRP A 18 15.95 11.94 -15.05
CA TRP A 18 14.95 12.74 -14.35
C TRP A 18 15.14 14.25 -14.58
N ASP A 19 16.37 14.75 -14.59
CA ASP A 19 16.69 16.16 -14.89
C ASP A 19 16.45 16.52 -16.37
N GLU A 20 16.70 15.59 -17.30
CA GLU A 20 16.42 15.78 -18.73
C GLU A 20 14.91 15.77 -19.04
N PHE A 21 14.12 14.99 -18.30
CA PHE A 21 12.66 14.95 -18.41
C PHE A 21 12.00 16.22 -17.86
N THR A 22 12.55 16.80 -16.79
CA THR A 22 11.99 17.98 -16.11
C THR A 22 12.40 19.31 -16.74
N ASN A 23 13.52 19.37 -17.46
CA ASN A 23 14.02 20.62 -18.08
C ASN A 23 13.49 20.90 -19.50
N GLN A 24 12.68 20.00 -20.09
CA GLN A 24 12.02 20.27 -21.37
C GLN A 24 10.62 20.85 -21.15
N GLY A 25 10.58 22.12 -20.71
CA GLY A 25 9.35 22.91 -20.74
C GLY A 25 8.88 23.16 -22.19
N PRO A 26 7.57 23.31 -22.43
CA PRO A 26 7.04 23.54 -23.78
C PRO A 26 7.59 24.86 -24.36
N GLN A 27 8.15 24.77 -25.58
CA GLN A 27 8.59 25.92 -26.36
C GLN A 27 7.39 26.85 -26.65
N SER A 28 7.55 28.13 -26.30
CA SER A 28 6.55 29.17 -26.51
C SER A 28 6.37 29.47 -28.00
N ALA A 29 5.13 29.33 -28.49
CA ALA A 29 4.73 29.89 -29.77
C ALA A 29 4.61 31.43 -29.66
N GLN A 30 5.19 32.14 -30.62
CA GLN A 30 5.26 33.60 -30.70
C GLN A 30 3.87 34.26 -30.79
N SER A 31 3.70 35.38 -30.09
CA SER A 31 2.46 36.16 -30.04
C SER A 31 2.28 37.06 -31.27
N SER A 32 1.11 37.00 -31.89
CA SER A 32 0.65 38.01 -32.86
C SER A 32 -0.10 39.13 -32.13
N ASN A 33 0.32 40.39 -32.35
CA ASN A 33 -0.31 41.60 -31.84
C ASN A 33 -1.71 41.83 -32.45
N ASN A 34 -2.76 41.67 -31.65
CA ASN A 34 -4.08 42.26 -31.92
C ASN A 34 -4.57 43.03 -30.67
N PRO A 35 -5.26 44.18 -30.85
CA PRO A 35 -5.74 44.98 -29.72
C PRO A 35 -6.87 44.28 -28.96
N PRO A 36 -6.99 44.52 -27.63
CA PRO A 36 -7.96 43.81 -26.80
C PRO A 36 -9.40 44.26 -27.07
N PRO A 37 -10.38 43.34 -27.02
CA PRO A 37 -11.79 43.70 -27.10
C PRO A 37 -12.25 44.48 -25.85
N PRO A 38 -13.34 45.26 -25.95
CA PRO A 38 -13.84 46.10 -24.86
C PRO A 38 -14.29 45.28 -23.64
N PRO A 39 -14.25 45.87 -22.43
CA PRO A 39 -14.56 45.16 -21.19
C PRO A 39 -16.04 44.78 -21.09
N ILE A 40 -16.29 43.53 -20.68
CA ILE A 40 -17.64 42.99 -20.46
C ILE A 40 -18.14 43.42 -19.06
N PRO A 41 -19.41 43.87 -18.91
CA PRO A 41 -19.99 44.24 -17.62
C PRO A 41 -19.96 43.09 -16.59
N THR A 42 -19.64 43.40 -15.34
CA THR A 42 -19.33 42.45 -14.26
C THR A 42 -20.51 41.66 -13.68
N SER A 43 -21.70 41.66 -14.29
CA SER A 43 -22.92 41.06 -13.72
C SER A 43 -23.33 39.70 -14.31
N SER A 44 -22.46 39.02 -15.07
CA SER A 44 -22.74 37.69 -15.62
C SER A 44 -21.62 36.67 -15.39
N LYS A 45 -20.75 36.91 -14.41
CA LYS A 45 -19.77 35.88 -14.01
C LYS A 45 -20.51 34.76 -13.28
N PRO A 46 -20.58 33.52 -13.80
CA PRO A 46 -21.02 32.40 -12.97
C PRO A 46 -20.12 32.32 -11.72
N PRO A 47 -20.60 31.76 -10.59
CA PRO A 47 -19.76 31.57 -9.41
C PRO A 47 -18.47 30.91 -9.87
N SER A 48 -17.32 31.38 -9.39
CA SER A 48 -16.04 30.82 -9.82
C SER A 48 -16.10 29.31 -9.66
N ALA A 49 -16.10 28.59 -10.79
CA ALA A 49 -15.75 27.19 -10.79
C ALA A 49 -14.48 27.10 -9.95
N TYR A 50 -14.47 26.19 -8.97
CA TYR A 50 -13.26 25.83 -8.24
C TYR A 50 -12.16 25.67 -9.30
N GLN A 51 -11.27 26.65 -9.38
CA GLN A 51 -10.07 26.50 -10.16
C GLN A 51 -9.27 25.50 -9.34
N ASP A 52 -9.30 24.23 -9.74
CA ASP A 52 -8.28 23.26 -9.36
C ASP A 52 -6.95 23.86 -9.86
N GLN A 53 -6.34 24.70 -9.02
CA GLN A 53 -4.95 25.05 -9.17
C GLN A 53 -4.20 23.73 -9.09
N TYR A 54 -3.40 23.46 -10.13
CA TYR A 54 -2.50 22.32 -10.24
C TYR A 54 -1.49 22.31 -9.08
N SER A 55 -1.94 21.98 -7.87
CA SER A 55 -1.08 21.75 -6.73
C SER A 55 -0.44 20.39 -6.92
N GLN A 56 0.89 20.36 -6.94
CA GLN A 56 1.64 19.12 -6.90
C GLN A 56 1.17 18.30 -5.69
N PRO A 57 0.97 16.98 -5.82
CA PRO A 57 0.58 16.12 -4.70
C PRO A 57 1.50 16.32 -3.50
N GLN A 58 0.93 16.43 -2.32
CA GLN A 58 1.65 16.63 -1.06
C GLN A 58 1.52 15.41 -0.16
N ILE A 59 2.65 15.00 0.42
CA ILE A 59 2.66 14.05 1.53
C ILE A 59 2.05 14.75 2.75
N TYR A 60 0.93 14.24 3.25
CA TYR A 60 0.38 14.71 4.52
C TYR A 60 0.77 13.84 5.71
N TRP A 61 1.22 12.59 5.46
CA TRP A 61 1.75 11.72 6.50
C TRP A 61 2.85 10.79 5.98
N ARG A 62 3.88 10.59 6.81
CA ARG A 62 4.89 9.53 6.67
C ARG A 62 5.37 9.12 8.07
N PRO A 63 5.69 7.84 8.31
CA PRO A 63 6.20 7.39 9.60
C PRO A 63 7.65 7.84 9.82
N ASN A 64 8.03 8.05 11.08
CA ASN A 64 9.44 8.20 11.45
C ASN A 64 10.14 6.83 11.42
N LEU A 65 10.94 6.57 10.38
CA LEU A 65 11.66 5.30 10.17
C LEU A 65 13.14 5.38 10.57
N HIS A 66 13.51 6.35 11.41
CA HIS A 66 14.88 6.50 11.88
C HIS A 66 15.33 5.27 12.69
N PRO A 67 16.56 4.76 12.51
CA PRO A 67 17.02 3.50 13.12
C PRO A 67 16.90 3.46 14.66
N GLN A 68 17.09 4.61 15.31
CA GLN A 68 17.00 4.74 16.77
C GLN A 68 15.59 5.04 17.29
N ALA A 69 14.62 5.32 16.41
CA ALA A 69 13.24 5.52 16.82
C ALA A 69 12.58 4.16 17.10
N PRO A 70 11.84 3.99 18.21
CA PRO A 70 11.03 2.79 18.42
C PRO A 70 10.00 2.63 17.28
N VAL A 71 9.79 1.41 16.80
CA VAL A 71 8.73 1.11 15.82
C VAL A 71 7.36 1.56 16.35
N SER A 72 7.15 1.43 17.66
CA SER A 72 5.95 1.86 18.37
C SER A 72 5.68 3.37 18.33
N THR A 73 6.60 4.18 17.80
CA THR A 73 6.34 5.60 17.52
C THR A 73 5.18 5.78 16.54
N ASN A 74 5.07 4.90 15.54
CA ASN A 74 4.08 5.04 14.47
C ASN A 74 3.06 3.89 14.43
N PHE A 75 3.31 2.77 15.12
CA PHE A 75 2.55 1.54 14.99
C PHE A 75 2.21 0.92 16.35
N TYR A 76 1.01 0.36 16.47
CA TYR A 76 0.68 -0.61 17.50
C TYR A 76 1.18 -2.00 17.09
N HIS A 77 1.71 -2.76 18.04
CA HIS A 77 1.98 -4.18 17.87
C HIS A 77 0.77 -4.99 18.30
N GLU A 78 0.13 -5.64 17.33
CA GLU A 78 -0.91 -6.62 17.59
C GLU A 78 -0.23 -7.96 17.95
N GLN A 79 -0.55 -8.52 19.12
CA GLN A 79 0.18 -9.67 19.67
C GLN A 79 -0.71 -10.90 19.87
N GLY A 80 -0.09 -12.08 19.78
CA GLY A 80 -0.73 -13.34 20.16
C GLY A 80 -0.59 -14.45 19.12
N GLN A 81 -0.94 -15.65 19.58
CA GLN A 81 -0.80 -16.93 18.87
C GLN A 81 -2.13 -17.70 18.87
N HIS A 82 -3.20 -17.07 18.39
CA HIS A 82 -4.56 -17.66 18.38
C HIS A 82 -5.05 -17.96 16.96
N GLY A 83 -4.16 -17.96 15.98
CA GLY A 83 -4.45 -18.34 14.59
C GLY A 83 -5.06 -17.25 13.72
N TRP A 84 -5.40 -16.08 14.28
CA TRP A 84 -5.83 -14.87 13.54
C TRP A 84 -6.95 -15.10 12.52
N GLY A 85 -7.85 -16.06 12.77
CA GLY A 85 -8.95 -16.44 11.87
C GLY A 85 -8.53 -17.32 10.70
N ASN A 86 -7.23 -17.48 10.44
CA ASN A 86 -6.70 -18.16 9.25
C ASN A 86 -5.84 -19.39 9.56
N ASN A 87 -5.90 -19.93 10.79
CA ASN A 87 -5.06 -21.05 11.26
C ASN A 87 -3.55 -20.75 11.13
N GLU A 88 -3.17 -19.50 11.36
CA GLU A 88 -1.78 -19.04 11.33
C GLU A 88 -0.97 -19.59 12.52
N ALA A 89 0.29 -19.97 12.28
CA ALA A 89 1.13 -20.67 13.26
C ALA A 89 1.96 -19.73 14.16
N GLN A 90 2.26 -18.52 13.69
CA GLN A 90 3.13 -17.59 14.40
C GLN A 90 2.49 -17.01 15.66
N ASN A 91 3.34 -16.71 16.62
CA ASN A 91 3.05 -15.78 17.69
C ASN A 91 3.50 -14.38 17.25
N TYR A 92 2.58 -13.44 17.07
CA TYR A 92 2.96 -12.04 16.88
C TYR A 92 3.41 -11.44 18.21
N VAL A 93 4.57 -10.76 18.19
CA VAL A 93 5.22 -10.23 19.40
C VAL A 93 5.73 -8.80 19.20
N ASP A 94 5.75 -8.02 20.28
CA ASP A 94 6.47 -6.74 20.33
C ASP A 94 7.95 -6.98 20.69
N SER A 95 8.74 -7.35 19.68
CA SER A 95 10.17 -7.64 19.81
C SER A 95 10.97 -6.95 18.73
N GLN A 96 12.12 -6.38 19.12
CA GLN A 96 13.08 -5.78 18.20
C GLN A 96 13.72 -6.81 17.24
N GLN A 97 13.55 -8.11 17.50
CA GLN A 97 13.98 -9.14 16.56
C GLN A 97 12.97 -9.36 15.42
N ASN A 98 11.70 -9.00 15.64
CA ASN A 98 10.60 -9.22 14.68
C ASN A 98 10.15 -7.92 13.98
N SER A 99 10.43 -6.76 14.58
CA SER A 99 10.21 -5.48 13.91
C SER A 99 11.24 -4.45 14.33
N PHE A 100 11.87 -3.79 13.36
CA PHE A 100 12.91 -2.79 13.61
C PHE A 100 13.10 -1.90 12.38
N HIS A 101 13.76 -0.76 12.55
CA HIS A 101 14.12 0.11 11.43
C HIS A 101 15.51 -0.24 10.88
N SER A 102 15.69 -0.12 9.57
CA SER A 102 16.97 -0.40 8.91
C SER A 102 18.05 0.58 9.35
N MET A 103 19.28 0.08 9.53
CA MET A 103 20.46 0.93 9.80
C MET A 103 21.02 1.60 8.53
N GLN A 104 20.52 1.24 7.35
CA GLN A 104 21.10 1.60 6.05
C GLN A 104 20.16 2.47 5.20
N GLY A 105 19.09 3.01 5.80
CA GLY A 105 18.13 3.89 5.14
C GLY A 105 16.76 3.86 5.84
N ASP A 106 15.85 4.73 5.40
CA ASP A 106 14.51 4.85 5.96
C ASP A 106 13.63 3.66 5.51
N ALA A 107 13.62 2.60 6.32
CA ALA A 107 12.78 1.44 6.12
C ALA A 107 12.37 0.82 7.46
N VAL A 108 11.14 0.31 7.54
CA VAL A 108 10.72 -0.64 8.57
C VAL A 108 10.86 -2.05 8.05
N ILE A 109 11.41 -2.93 8.88
CA ILE A 109 11.60 -4.35 8.61
C ILE A 109 10.64 -5.11 9.50
N VAL A 110 9.82 -5.96 8.90
CA VAL A 110 9.02 -6.97 9.59
C VAL A 110 9.66 -8.32 9.32
N ARG A 111 9.94 -9.08 10.38
CA ARG A 111 10.69 -10.34 10.33
C ARG A 111 9.92 -11.47 10.99
N ALA A 112 9.70 -12.53 10.22
CA ALA A 112 9.34 -13.84 10.76
C ALA A 112 10.62 -14.60 11.14
N LEU A 113 10.63 -15.21 12.32
CA LEU A 113 11.70 -16.09 12.82
C LEU A 113 11.14 -17.50 13.00
N ILE A 114 11.82 -18.47 12.39
CA ILE A 114 11.41 -19.88 12.36
C ILE A 114 12.51 -20.73 13.02
N ASN A 115 12.12 -21.46 14.05
CA ASN A 115 12.95 -22.40 14.77
C ASN A 115 12.10 -23.58 15.27
N HIS A 116 11.92 -24.59 14.42
CA HIS A 116 11.15 -25.81 14.70
C HIS A 116 11.65 -26.55 15.95
N GLY A 117 12.97 -26.44 16.23
CA GLY A 117 13.65 -27.04 17.36
C GLY A 117 13.55 -26.26 18.68
N HIS A 118 12.92 -25.09 18.71
CA HIS A 118 12.82 -24.30 19.93
C HIS A 118 12.02 -25.04 21.01
N PRO A 119 12.50 -25.12 22.28
CA PRO A 119 11.83 -25.87 23.33
C PRO A 119 10.48 -25.24 23.76
N ASP A 120 10.38 -23.91 23.71
CA ASP A 120 9.12 -23.18 23.91
C ASP A 120 8.32 -23.12 22.59
N PRO A 121 7.11 -23.71 22.53
CA PRO A 121 6.23 -23.65 21.35
C PRO A 121 5.90 -22.23 20.89
N ALA A 122 5.81 -21.25 21.81
CA ALA A 122 5.47 -19.86 21.48
C ALA A 122 6.61 -19.09 20.80
N GLN A 123 7.82 -19.67 20.81
CA GLN A 123 9.03 -19.12 20.21
C GLN A 123 9.46 -19.88 18.95
N LYS A 124 8.78 -20.99 18.61
CA LYS A 124 9.07 -21.73 17.38
C LYS A 124 8.84 -20.90 16.13
N PHE A 125 7.77 -20.11 16.15
CA PHE A 125 7.37 -19.23 15.06
C PHE A 125 7.00 -17.90 15.68
N THR A 126 7.84 -16.88 15.48
CA THR A 126 7.53 -15.51 15.91
C THR A 126 7.52 -14.58 14.72
N SER A 127 6.69 -13.55 14.76
CA SER A 127 6.63 -12.52 13.74
C SER A 127 6.13 -11.21 14.35
N ALA A 128 5.93 -10.18 13.53
CA ALA A 128 5.27 -8.94 13.94
C ALA A 128 4.06 -8.63 13.06
N ARG A 129 3.03 -8.04 13.68
CA ARG A 129 1.86 -7.45 13.03
C ARG A 129 1.72 -6.03 13.54
N LEU A 130 1.91 -5.08 12.64
CA LEU A 130 1.96 -3.65 12.93
C LEU A 130 0.71 -2.98 12.39
N SER A 131 0.04 -2.16 13.21
CA SER A 131 -1.13 -1.36 12.81
C SER A 131 -0.84 0.12 13.05
N SER A 132 -1.00 0.98 12.03
CA SER A 132 -0.60 2.39 12.15
C SER A 132 -1.46 3.16 13.17
N HIS A 133 -0.83 4.09 13.89
CA HIS A 133 -1.56 5.06 14.73
C HIS A 133 -2.43 5.97 13.86
N GLN A 134 -1.85 6.43 12.75
CA GLN A 134 -2.48 7.26 11.75
C GLN A 134 -3.50 6.45 10.95
N THR A 135 -4.70 6.98 10.77
CA THR A 135 -5.65 6.49 9.77
C THR A 135 -5.48 7.23 8.45
N LEU A 136 -6.11 6.79 7.38
CA LEU A 136 -6.08 7.53 6.11
C LEU A 136 -6.56 8.99 6.24
N ASP A 137 -7.38 9.28 7.27
CA ASP A 137 -7.80 10.60 7.77
C ASP A 137 -8.50 11.57 6.80
N ARG A 138 -8.69 11.14 5.55
CA ARG A 138 -9.30 11.92 4.47
C ARG A 138 -10.24 11.08 3.63
N PRO A 139 -11.24 11.74 2.99
CA PRO A 139 -12.14 11.08 2.05
C PRO A 139 -11.46 10.68 0.74
N ARG A 140 -10.33 11.30 0.39
CA ARG A 140 -9.57 10.95 -0.81
C ARG A 140 -8.07 11.11 -0.61
N GLY A 141 -7.30 10.27 -1.29
CA GLY A 141 -5.84 10.30 -1.25
C GLY A 141 -5.19 9.12 -1.96
N CYS A 142 -3.88 9.00 -1.77
CA CYS A 142 -3.08 7.88 -2.24
C CYS A 142 -2.16 7.39 -1.12
N LEU A 143 -2.13 6.09 -0.87
CA LEU A 143 -1.21 5.42 0.03
C LEU A 143 -0.16 4.71 -0.83
N SER A 144 1.11 5.03 -0.62
CA SER A 144 2.22 4.43 -1.35
C SER A 144 3.14 3.70 -0.40
N ALA A 145 3.68 2.57 -0.84
CA ALA A 145 4.80 1.90 -0.20
C ALA A 145 5.66 1.20 -1.25
N ARG A 146 6.95 1.10 -1.01
CA ARG A 146 7.85 0.27 -1.81
C ARG A 146 8.35 -0.88 -0.95
N ILE A 147 8.07 -2.11 -1.39
CA ILE A 147 8.22 -3.31 -0.58
C ILE A 147 9.15 -4.31 -1.26
N ILE A 148 10.05 -4.89 -0.47
CA ILE A 148 10.73 -6.13 -0.79
C ILE A 148 10.05 -7.20 0.07
N ALA A 149 9.38 -8.16 -0.56
CA ALA A 149 8.68 -9.22 0.17
C ALA A 149 9.41 -10.56 -0.01
N PRO A 150 9.45 -11.42 1.04
CA PRO A 150 10.03 -12.74 0.93
C PRO A 150 9.13 -13.66 0.09
N VAL A 151 9.75 -14.57 -0.66
CA VAL A 151 9.05 -15.63 -1.40
C VAL A 151 9.55 -16.96 -0.87
N ALA A 152 8.73 -17.60 -0.03
CA ALA A 152 9.07 -18.87 0.56
C ALA A 152 7.82 -19.68 0.90
N ARG A 153 7.95 -21.00 0.82
CA ARG A 153 6.93 -21.94 1.26
C ARG A 153 6.46 -21.61 2.67
N GLY A 154 5.14 -21.59 2.90
CA GLY A 154 4.55 -21.33 4.22
C GLY A 154 4.73 -19.91 4.76
N ILE A 155 5.18 -18.95 3.95
CA ILE A 155 5.32 -17.54 4.34
C ILE A 155 4.25 -16.70 3.63
N TRP A 156 3.67 -15.76 4.38
CA TRP A 156 2.59 -14.88 3.91
C TRP A 156 2.82 -13.43 4.38
N PRO A 157 3.63 -12.63 3.64
CA PRO A 157 3.72 -11.19 3.83
C PRO A 157 2.43 -10.49 3.38
N ALA A 158 2.02 -9.44 4.11
CA ALA A 158 0.89 -8.60 3.74
C ALA A 158 1.12 -7.11 4.02
N PHE A 159 0.59 -6.28 3.12
CA PHE A 159 0.40 -4.83 3.26
C PHE A 159 -1.04 -4.49 2.88
N TRP A 160 -1.80 -4.05 3.87
CA TRP A 160 -3.25 -4.06 3.81
C TRP A 160 -3.85 -3.04 4.77
N LEU A 161 -5.17 -2.91 4.78
CA LEU A 161 -5.90 -1.92 5.56
C LEU A 161 -7.11 -2.53 6.26
N LEU A 162 -7.29 -2.13 7.52
CA LEU A 162 -8.50 -2.37 8.29
C LEU A 162 -9.01 -1.07 8.94
N PRO A 163 -10.33 -0.93 9.15
CA PRO A 163 -10.89 0.11 9.98
C PRO A 163 -10.25 0.14 11.38
N LYS A 164 -10.12 1.34 11.97
CA LYS A 164 -9.74 1.46 13.38
C LYS A 164 -10.80 0.81 14.29
N ASP A 165 -10.35 0.30 15.44
CA ASP A 165 -11.23 -0.28 16.44
C ASP A 165 -12.25 0.71 17.06
N PRO A 166 -13.42 0.22 17.50
CA PRO A 166 -13.95 -1.12 17.21
C PRO A 166 -14.53 -1.18 15.79
N PHE A 167 -14.39 -2.32 15.14
CA PHE A 167 -15.02 -2.64 13.85
C PHE A 167 -15.49 -4.10 13.82
N LYS A 168 -16.31 -4.44 12.83
CA LYS A 168 -16.85 -5.78 12.60
C LYS A 168 -16.42 -6.28 11.23
N TRP A 169 -15.62 -7.33 11.23
CA TRP A 169 -15.18 -7.99 10.01
C TRP A 169 -16.21 -9.01 9.49
N PRO A 170 -16.40 -9.15 8.15
CA PRO A 170 -15.88 -8.27 7.10
C PRO A 170 -16.80 -7.06 6.83
N GLU A 171 -17.88 -6.87 7.59
CA GLU A 171 -18.91 -5.84 7.34
C GLU A 171 -18.36 -4.42 7.16
N ASP A 172 -17.40 -4.02 8.00
CA ASP A 172 -16.79 -2.70 7.95
C ASP A 172 -15.71 -2.54 6.85
N GLY A 173 -15.35 -3.64 6.17
CA GLY A 173 -14.43 -3.67 5.03
C GLY A 173 -12.98 -4.04 5.38
N GLU A 174 -12.28 -4.62 4.41
CA GLU A 174 -10.84 -4.92 4.43
C GLU A 174 -10.27 -4.73 3.02
N ILE A 175 -9.06 -4.17 2.93
CA ILE A 175 -8.40 -3.86 1.65
C ILE A 175 -6.98 -4.40 1.68
N ASP A 176 -6.70 -5.38 0.83
CA ASP A 176 -5.39 -6.00 0.73
C ASP A 176 -4.68 -5.44 -0.50
N ILE A 177 -3.64 -4.66 -0.25
CA ILE A 177 -2.89 -3.96 -1.31
C ILE A 177 -1.87 -4.92 -1.90
N MET A 178 -1.14 -5.61 -1.02
CA MET A 178 -0.23 -6.68 -1.39
C MET A 178 -0.35 -7.84 -0.40
N GLU A 179 -0.59 -9.01 -0.95
CA GLU A 179 -0.31 -10.28 -0.31
C GLU A 179 0.45 -11.18 -1.28
N ALA A 180 1.36 -11.99 -0.76
CA ALA A 180 1.98 -13.09 -1.49
C ALA A 180 1.99 -14.30 -0.58
N TRP A 181 1.76 -15.50 -1.12
CA TRP A 181 1.51 -16.68 -0.30
C TRP A 181 2.39 -17.83 -0.70
N ASN A 182 2.88 -18.56 0.29
CA ASN A 182 3.38 -19.93 0.11
C ASN A 182 4.46 -20.08 -0.99
N GLY A 183 5.26 -19.04 -1.20
CA GLY A 183 6.35 -19.05 -2.17
C GLY A 183 5.93 -18.81 -3.61
N ASP A 184 4.70 -18.35 -3.85
CA ASP A 184 4.36 -17.75 -5.13
C ASP A 184 5.01 -16.37 -5.29
N ALA A 185 5.29 -16.01 -6.54
CA ALA A 185 5.71 -14.66 -6.91
C ALA A 185 4.51 -13.95 -7.54
N VAL A 186 3.36 -14.01 -6.85
CA VAL A 186 2.08 -13.46 -7.28
C VAL A 186 1.58 -12.53 -6.19
N ASN A 187 1.13 -11.35 -6.59
CA ASN A 187 0.42 -10.44 -5.73
C ASN A 187 -1.08 -10.77 -5.76
N HIS A 188 -1.66 -11.06 -4.61
CA HIS A 188 -3.09 -11.21 -4.40
C HIS A 188 -3.60 -9.88 -3.83
N THR A 189 -4.28 -9.09 -4.66
CA THR A 189 -4.98 -7.89 -4.21
C THR A 189 -6.42 -8.27 -3.92
N CYS A 190 -6.93 -7.91 -2.74
CA CYS A 190 -8.25 -8.29 -2.29
C CYS A 190 -9.04 -7.10 -1.73
N LEU A 191 -10.36 -7.20 -1.81
CA LEU A 191 -11.32 -6.34 -1.14
C LEU A 191 -12.38 -7.25 -0.53
N HIS A 192 -12.55 -7.19 0.79
CA HIS A 192 -13.52 -8.00 1.53
C HIS A 192 -14.61 -7.11 2.13
N TRP A 193 -15.87 -7.53 2.07
CA TRP A 193 -16.98 -6.86 2.76
C TRP A 193 -18.14 -7.80 3.13
N GLY A 194 -19.13 -7.29 3.85
CA GLY A 194 -20.39 -8.00 4.15
C GLY A 194 -20.24 -9.17 5.12
N HIS A 195 -20.67 -10.39 4.77
CA HIS A 195 -20.65 -11.52 5.71
C HIS A 195 -19.78 -12.68 5.19
N PHE A 196 -19.08 -13.30 6.13
CA PHE A 196 -18.31 -14.52 5.86
C PHE A 196 -19.23 -15.75 5.98
N ASN A 197 -20.14 -15.93 5.02
CA ASN A 197 -20.94 -17.15 4.90
C ASN A 197 -20.99 -17.64 3.44
N GLY A 198 -21.33 -18.91 3.23
CA GLY A 198 -21.31 -19.55 1.90
C GLY A 198 -22.35 -19.00 0.91
N GLU A 199 -23.17 -18.03 1.31
CA GLU A 199 -24.18 -17.38 0.45
C GLU A 199 -23.67 -16.05 -0.14
N ASP A 200 -22.48 -15.58 0.27
CA ASP A 200 -21.92 -14.24 0.00
C ASP A 200 -20.70 -14.24 -0.97
N TRP A 201 -20.72 -15.11 -1.99
CA TRP A 201 -19.65 -15.21 -3.02
C TRP A 201 -19.38 -13.89 -3.78
N ASP A 202 -20.32 -12.95 -3.80
CA ASP A 202 -20.15 -11.64 -4.44
C ASP A 202 -19.56 -10.57 -3.51
N LYS A 203 -19.12 -10.92 -2.29
CA LYS A 203 -18.61 -9.95 -1.30
C LYS A 203 -17.10 -9.94 -1.13
N HIS A 204 -16.43 -10.47 -2.14
CA HIS A 204 -14.98 -10.42 -2.30
C HIS A 204 -14.65 -10.00 -3.72
N ARG A 205 -13.60 -9.21 -3.87
CA ARG A 205 -12.95 -8.97 -5.15
C ARG A 205 -11.50 -9.32 -5.04
N VAL A 206 -11.01 -10.13 -5.97
CA VAL A 206 -9.60 -10.54 -6.00
C VAL A 206 -9.03 -10.39 -7.40
N LEU A 207 -7.78 -9.96 -7.45
CA LEU A 207 -6.98 -10.00 -8.66
C LEU A 207 -5.57 -10.50 -8.35
N GLU A 208 -5.20 -11.59 -9.03
CA GLU A 208 -3.84 -12.11 -9.04
C GLU A 208 -2.99 -11.38 -10.09
N THR A 209 -1.85 -10.85 -9.67
CA THR A 209 -0.88 -10.22 -10.57
C THR A 209 0.49 -10.87 -10.39
N PRO A 210 1.04 -11.56 -11.41
CA PRO A 210 2.40 -12.11 -11.32
C PRO A 210 3.45 -11.00 -11.16
N ILE A 211 4.29 -11.09 -10.14
CA ILE A 211 5.40 -10.17 -9.85
C ILE A 211 6.72 -10.98 -9.74
N PRO A 212 7.33 -11.38 -10.88
CA PRO A 212 8.55 -12.21 -10.87
C PRO A 212 9.74 -11.60 -10.11
N ASN A 213 9.73 -10.28 -9.92
CA ASN A 213 10.77 -9.49 -9.26
C ASN A 213 10.36 -9.02 -7.85
N ILE A 214 9.39 -9.67 -7.18
CA ILE A 214 8.90 -9.26 -5.85
C ILE A 214 10.00 -9.24 -4.76
N THR A 215 11.04 -10.08 -4.93
CA THR A 215 12.22 -10.14 -4.05
C THR A 215 13.35 -9.18 -4.48
N SER A 216 13.13 -8.36 -5.51
CA SER A 216 14.15 -7.44 -6.03
C SER A 216 14.64 -6.50 -4.93
N PRO A 217 15.96 -6.27 -4.79
CA PRO A 217 16.50 -5.31 -3.83
C PRO A 217 16.09 -3.86 -4.13
N VAL A 218 15.62 -3.56 -5.34
CA VAL A 218 15.02 -2.26 -5.68
C VAL A 218 13.59 -2.13 -5.15
N GLY A 219 12.92 -3.23 -4.81
CA GLY A 219 11.57 -3.26 -4.27
C GLY A 219 10.50 -2.89 -5.29
N VAL A 220 9.31 -3.43 -5.10
CA VAL A 220 8.13 -3.18 -5.94
C VAL A 220 7.31 -2.06 -5.30
N ARG A 221 6.87 -1.10 -6.08
CA ARG A 221 6.01 0.00 -5.59
C ARG A 221 4.55 -0.43 -5.64
N TYR A 222 3.85 -0.26 -4.54
CA TYR A 222 2.41 -0.46 -4.40
C TYR A 222 1.76 0.88 -4.08
N ASP A 223 0.73 1.23 -4.84
CA ASP A 223 -0.08 2.42 -4.59
C ASP A 223 -1.55 2.00 -4.47
N PHE A 224 -2.24 2.55 -3.47
CA PHE A 224 -3.68 2.43 -3.28
C PHE A 224 -4.31 3.81 -3.29
N ILE A 225 -5.28 4.04 -4.16
CA ILE A 225 -5.97 5.31 -4.32
C ILE A 225 -7.42 5.14 -3.91
N TRP A 226 -7.93 6.07 -3.11
CA TRP A 226 -9.35 6.12 -2.74
C TRP A 226 -9.92 7.51 -3.03
N ASP A 227 -11.14 7.56 -3.54
CA ASP A 227 -11.95 8.75 -3.80
C ASP A 227 -13.36 8.51 -3.27
N GLU A 228 -13.62 8.84 -2.01
CA GLU A 228 -14.90 8.66 -1.33
C GLU A 228 -15.67 9.98 -1.24
N ASP A 229 -16.94 9.96 -1.64
CA ASP A 229 -17.91 10.97 -1.24
C ASP A 229 -18.55 10.55 0.08
N GLU A 230 -18.01 11.06 1.19
CA GLU A 230 -18.49 10.74 2.54
C GLU A 230 -19.96 11.13 2.79
N SER A 231 -20.54 12.01 1.97
CA SER A 231 -21.95 12.38 2.11
C SER A 231 -22.89 11.29 1.62
N THR A 232 -22.45 10.48 0.64
CA THR A 232 -23.21 9.37 0.08
C THR A 232 -22.66 8.00 0.51
N GLY A 233 -21.44 7.95 1.05
CA GLY A 233 -20.72 6.72 1.39
C GLY A 233 -20.26 5.91 0.17
N ARG A 234 -20.39 6.47 -1.03
CA ARG A 234 -19.91 5.89 -2.28
C ARG A 234 -18.47 6.34 -2.53
N GLY A 235 -17.70 5.52 -3.23
CA GLY A 235 -16.34 5.90 -3.56
C GLY A 235 -15.71 4.95 -4.57
N ARG A 236 -14.54 5.33 -5.06
CA ARG A 236 -13.78 4.58 -6.06
C ARG A 236 -12.41 4.24 -5.51
N LEU A 237 -12.03 2.97 -5.67
CA LEU A 237 -10.80 2.39 -5.16
C LEU A 237 -9.95 1.87 -6.32
N VAL A 238 -8.65 2.15 -6.32
CA VAL A 238 -7.72 1.68 -7.36
C VAL A 238 -6.42 1.20 -6.73
N TRP A 239 -5.94 0.05 -7.20
CA TRP A 239 -4.66 -0.56 -6.85
C TRP A 239 -3.71 -0.47 -8.01
N LEU A 240 -2.46 -0.13 -7.72
CA LEU A 240 -1.39 -0.07 -8.71
C LEU A 240 -0.14 -0.79 -8.23
N ILE A 241 0.56 -1.38 -9.19
CA ILE A 241 1.88 -1.96 -8.99
C ILE A 241 2.87 -1.35 -9.99
N ASP A 242 3.97 -0.79 -9.49
CA ASP A 242 4.97 -0.05 -10.26
C ASP A 242 4.34 1.01 -11.19
N GLY A 243 3.34 1.72 -10.67
CA GLY A 243 2.59 2.77 -11.37
C GLY A 243 1.57 2.26 -12.40
N ARG A 244 1.40 0.93 -12.56
CA ARG A 244 0.41 0.34 -13.46
C ARG A 244 -0.87 0.03 -12.69
N PRO A 245 -2.04 0.54 -13.11
CA PRO A 245 -3.31 0.11 -12.54
C PRO A 245 -3.53 -1.38 -12.79
N ILE A 246 -3.81 -2.11 -11.73
CA ILE A 246 -4.08 -3.55 -11.79
C ILE A 246 -5.56 -3.85 -11.54
N MET A 247 -6.13 -3.27 -10.48
CA MET A 247 -7.49 -3.52 -10.03
C MET A 247 -8.18 -2.21 -9.68
N ARG A 248 -9.48 -2.15 -9.92
CA ARG A 248 -10.40 -1.15 -9.36
C ARG A 248 -11.62 -1.81 -8.73
N ALA A 249 -12.27 -1.07 -7.85
CA ALA A 249 -13.58 -1.41 -7.32
C ALA A 249 -14.32 -0.13 -6.90
N GLU A 250 -15.64 -0.17 -6.99
CA GLU A 250 -16.47 0.76 -6.22
C GLU A 250 -16.38 0.38 -4.74
N LYS A 251 -16.37 1.38 -3.85
CA LYS A 251 -16.42 1.18 -2.41
C LYS A 251 -17.74 0.49 -2.05
N PRO A 252 -17.71 -0.69 -1.39
CA PRO A 252 -18.94 -1.41 -1.10
C PRO A 252 -19.85 -0.64 -0.15
N PRO A 253 -21.17 -0.55 -0.43
CA PRO A 253 -22.11 0.14 0.45
C PRO A 253 -22.11 -0.45 1.87
N GLY A 254 -22.18 0.42 2.87
CA GLY A 254 -22.24 0.02 4.29
C GLY A 254 -20.89 -0.23 4.95
N THR A 255 -19.79 -0.31 4.18
CA THR A 255 -18.43 -0.37 4.74
C THR A 255 -18.04 0.95 5.40
N ARG A 256 -17.04 0.88 6.30
CA ARG A 256 -16.53 2.04 7.03
C ARG A 256 -16.02 3.12 6.07
N LYS A 257 -16.00 4.37 6.53
CA LYS A 257 -15.34 5.47 5.81
C LYS A 257 -13.85 5.18 5.62
N MET A 258 -13.32 5.50 4.44
CA MET A 258 -11.90 5.32 4.13
C MET A 258 -11.00 6.06 5.10
N SER A 259 -11.41 7.26 5.54
CA SER A 259 -10.70 8.08 6.53
C SER A 259 -10.45 7.38 7.88
N GLU A 260 -11.13 6.26 8.15
CA GLU A 260 -10.98 5.48 9.38
C GLU A 260 -10.07 4.26 9.26
N PHE A 261 -9.60 3.92 8.05
CA PHE A 261 -8.73 2.76 7.84
C PHE A 261 -7.29 3.04 8.29
N ARG A 262 -6.65 2.03 8.88
CA ARG A 262 -5.26 1.99 9.30
C ARG A 262 -4.46 1.11 8.37
N ILE A 263 -3.16 1.38 8.27
CA ILE A 263 -2.20 0.52 7.59
C ILE A 263 -1.87 -0.67 8.48
N LEU A 264 -1.87 -1.86 7.91
CA LEU A 264 -1.34 -3.07 8.51
C LEU A 264 -0.16 -3.63 7.71
N LEU A 265 0.85 -4.10 8.46
CA LEU A 265 2.04 -4.78 7.93
C LEU A 265 2.30 -6.03 8.76
N ASN A 266 2.42 -7.19 8.13
CA ASN A 266 2.78 -8.42 8.83
C ASN A 266 3.45 -9.45 7.91
N ILE A 267 3.99 -10.48 8.55
CA ILE A 267 4.30 -11.76 7.90
C ILE A 267 3.63 -12.87 8.71
N ALA A 268 2.60 -13.49 8.15
CA ALA A 268 2.03 -14.72 8.68
C ALA A 268 2.87 -15.94 8.29
N VAL A 269 2.75 -17.00 9.09
CA VAL A 269 3.44 -18.28 8.93
C VAL A 269 2.39 -19.38 8.86
N GLY A 270 2.40 -20.15 7.78
CA GLY A 270 1.38 -21.17 7.52
C GLY A 270 0.02 -20.53 7.22
N GLY A 271 -1.03 -21.08 7.80
CA GLY A 271 -2.41 -20.65 7.56
C GLY A 271 -3.08 -21.32 6.35
N ASN A 272 -4.37 -21.03 6.18
CA ASN A 272 -5.24 -21.64 5.18
C ASN A 272 -4.69 -21.47 3.75
N VAL A 273 -4.25 -20.26 3.41
CA VAL A 273 -3.69 -19.93 2.09
C VAL A 273 -2.37 -20.65 1.80
N CYS A 274 -1.63 -21.04 2.85
CA CYS A 274 -0.43 -21.87 2.71
C CYS A 274 -0.73 -23.37 2.63
N GLN A 275 -2.00 -23.80 2.74
CA GLN A 275 -2.43 -25.19 2.55
C GLN A 275 -1.64 -26.19 3.43
N GLY A 276 -1.39 -25.82 4.68
CA GLY A 276 -0.63 -26.64 5.64
C GLY A 276 0.89 -26.68 5.41
N ASN A 277 1.40 -25.92 4.45
CA ASN A 277 2.84 -25.77 4.25
C ASN A 277 3.45 -24.89 5.34
N MET A 278 4.65 -25.26 5.79
CA MET A 278 5.44 -24.53 6.77
C MET A 278 6.81 -24.17 6.16
N PRO A 279 7.40 -23.03 6.57
CA PRO A 279 8.73 -22.62 6.15
C PRO A 279 9.85 -23.45 6.80
N ASP A 280 11.04 -23.37 6.21
CA ASP A 280 12.28 -23.89 6.80
C ASP A 280 12.76 -22.99 7.96
N ASP A 281 13.65 -23.52 8.81
CA ASP A 281 14.29 -22.74 9.88
C ASP A 281 15.08 -21.55 9.31
N GLY A 282 14.99 -20.40 9.97
CA GLY A 282 15.66 -19.18 9.54
C GLY A 282 14.86 -17.92 9.83
N TYR A 283 15.06 -16.91 8.99
CA TYR A 283 14.32 -15.66 9.04
C TYR A 283 13.87 -15.20 7.66
N TYR A 284 12.73 -14.52 7.62
CA TYR A 284 12.13 -13.98 6.41
C TYR A 284 11.75 -12.53 6.65
N ASP A 285 12.28 -11.64 5.82
CA ASP A 285 12.13 -10.19 5.98
C ASP A 285 11.25 -9.60 4.89
N THR A 286 10.26 -8.83 5.32
CA THR A 286 9.59 -7.83 4.50
C THR A 286 10.21 -6.47 4.82
N VAL A 287 10.74 -5.81 3.80
CA VAL A 287 11.35 -4.48 3.93
C VAL A 287 10.41 -3.46 3.29
N VAL A 288 9.92 -2.51 4.09
CA VAL A 288 8.98 -1.46 3.65
C VAL A 288 9.67 -0.11 3.73
N ARG A 289 9.77 0.58 2.59
CA ARG A 289 10.32 1.92 2.43
C ARG A 289 9.33 2.81 1.68
N GLU A 290 9.61 4.11 1.63
CA GLU A 290 8.76 5.09 0.91
C GLU A 290 7.28 5.02 1.33
N LEU A 291 6.98 4.56 2.56
CA LEU A 291 5.63 4.48 3.09
C LEU A 291 5.12 5.89 3.37
N ALA A 292 4.10 6.32 2.64
CA ALA A 292 3.56 7.67 2.76
C ALA A 292 2.09 7.74 2.31
N MET A 293 1.35 8.68 2.90
CA MET A 293 0.03 9.08 2.46
C MET A 293 0.08 10.46 1.79
N TRP A 294 -0.55 10.55 0.63
CA TRP A 294 -0.56 11.71 -0.26
C TRP A 294 -1.99 12.22 -0.45
N ASP A 295 -2.16 13.53 -0.52
CA ASP A 295 -3.48 14.14 -0.76
C ASP A 295 -4.02 13.94 -2.19
N ALA A 296 -3.16 13.45 -3.07
CA ALA A 296 -3.47 13.07 -4.44
C ALA A 296 -2.55 11.96 -4.94
N PRO A 297 -2.94 11.21 -5.99
CA PRO A 297 -2.03 10.34 -6.72
C PRO A 297 -0.82 11.13 -7.26
N PRO A 298 0.34 10.50 -7.55
CA PRO A 298 1.55 11.18 -8.00
C PRO A 298 1.37 12.08 -9.23
N TRP A 299 0.39 11.80 -10.08
CA TRP A 299 0.02 12.54 -11.30
C TRP A 299 -1.16 13.51 -11.10
N GLY A 300 -1.61 13.69 -9.86
CA GLY A 300 -2.79 14.47 -9.50
C GLY A 300 -4.12 13.82 -9.90
N TRP A 301 -5.22 14.44 -9.50
CA TRP A 301 -6.57 13.92 -9.71
C TRP A 301 -7.05 14.00 -11.16
N ASN A 302 -6.43 14.85 -11.99
CA ASN A 302 -6.82 15.04 -13.38
C ASN A 302 -6.68 13.78 -14.25
N HIS A 303 -5.82 12.84 -13.87
CA HIS A 303 -5.67 11.56 -14.58
C HIS A 303 -6.43 10.41 -13.91
N PHE A 304 -7.17 10.66 -12.81
CA PHE A 304 -7.86 9.62 -12.08
C PHE A 304 -8.87 8.87 -12.97
N GLU A 305 -9.65 9.59 -13.78
CA GLU A 305 -10.62 8.96 -14.70
C GLU A 305 -9.94 8.05 -15.73
N GLN A 306 -8.77 8.44 -16.23
CA GLN A 306 -8.01 7.59 -17.16
C GLN A 306 -7.53 6.32 -16.44
N ILE A 307 -6.89 6.47 -15.28
CA ILE A 307 -6.41 5.35 -14.46
C ILE A 307 -7.56 4.42 -14.07
N TRP A 308 -8.71 4.97 -13.68
CA TRP A 308 -9.92 4.21 -13.41
C TRP A 308 -10.34 3.40 -14.63
N ASN A 309 -10.41 4.00 -15.82
CA ASN A 309 -10.82 3.30 -17.03
C ASN A 309 -9.82 2.25 -17.53
N ASP A 310 -8.53 2.46 -17.26
CA ASP A 310 -7.45 1.52 -17.60
C ASP A 310 -7.35 0.34 -16.60
N SER A 311 -7.99 0.45 -15.43
CA SER A 311 -8.00 -0.58 -14.40
C SER A 311 -9.02 -1.69 -14.70
N LYS A 312 -8.72 -2.92 -14.26
CA LYS A 312 -9.66 -4.05 -14.35
C LYS A 312 -10.54 -4.09 -13.12
N ASP A 313 -11.80 -4.47 -13.27
CA ASP A 313 -12.62 -4.85 -12.13
C ASP A 313 -12.05 -6.14 -11.51
N GLY A 314 -12.01 -6.22 -10.18
CA GLY A 314 -11.60 -7.45 -9.50
C GLY A 314 -12.57 -8.61 -9.78
N ASN A 315 -12.08 -9.84 -9.73
CA ASN A 315 -12.91 -11.03 -9.93
C ASN A 315 -13.69 -11.36 -8.66
N THR A 316 -14.93 -11.83 -8.80
CA THR A 316 -15.66 -12.51 -7.71
C THR A 316 -14.96 -13.83 -7.37
N MET A 317 -14.93 -14.20 -6.09
CA MET A 317 -14.47 -15.53 -5.64
C MET A 317 -15.63 -16.40 -5.18
#